data_AF-A0A852RP72-F1
#
_entry.id   AF-A0A852RP72-F1
#
_cell.length_a   1.000
_cell.length_b   1.000
_cell.length_c   1.000
_cell.angle_alpha   90.00
_cell.angle_beta   90.00
_cell.angle_gamma   90.00
#
_symmetry.space_group_name_H-M   'P 1'
#
loop_
_entity.id
_entity.type
_entity.pdbx_description
1 polymer ?
#
loop_
_entity_poly.entity_id
_entity_poly.type
_entity_poly.pdbx_seq_one_letter_code
_entity_poly.pdbx_strand_id
1 'polypeptide(L)'
;MTWTQTHRRWQALRAIEQDLWSAERPELPWNDELAQVFGDRDGLRAALRYRWRLAVSTQLDTHLPERVLEEQRRALTERARGVLAVLDNGTDEELGTTHAVA
;
A
#
# COMPACT_ATOMS: atom_id res chain seq x y z
N MET A 1 2.52 -15.44 -15.23
CA MET A 1 1.23 -14.73 -15.02
C MET A 1 0.56 -14.51 -16.35
N THR A 2 -0.73 -14.81 -16.46
CA THR A 2 -1.54 -14.43 -17.63
C THR A 2 -2.03 -12.99 -17.49
N TRP A 3 -2.40 -12.34 -18.60
CA TRP A 3 -2.98 -10.98 -18.59
C TRP A 3 -4.18 -10.86 -17.63
N THR A 4 -5.03 -11.89 -17.58
CA THR A 4 -6.20 -11.95 -16.69
C THR A 4 -5.82 -11.97 -15.21
N GLN A 5 -4.76 -12.71 -14.83
CA GLN A 5 -4.25 -12.72 -13.46
C GLN A 5 -3.66 -11.36 -13.07
N THR A 6 -2.92 -10.74 -13.97
CA THR A 6 -2.40 -9.38 -13.78
C THR A 6 -3.54 -8.40 -13.57
N HIS A 7 -4.56 -8.43 -14.42
CA HIS A 7 -5.72 -7.55 -14.30
C HIS A 7 -6.48 -7.74 -12.97
N ARG A 8 -6.71 -8.99 -12.56
CA ARG A 8 -7.37 -9.31 -11.28
C ARG A 8 -6.56 -8.76 -10.09
N ARG A 9 -5.24 -8.93 -10.11
CA ARG A 9 -4.33 -8.39 -9.09
C ARG A 9 -4.41 -6.86 -9.02
N TRP A 10 -4.46 -6.18 -10.18
CA TRP A 10 -4.62 -4.72 -10.25
C TRP A 10 -5.99 -4.23 -9.77
N GLN A 11 -7.06 -4.97 -10.09
CA GLN A 11 -8.41 -4.63 -9.66
C GLN A 11 -8.55 -4.76 -8.14
N ALA A 12 -8.10 -5.88 -7.56
CA ALA A 12 -8.13 -6.09 -6.13
C ALA A 12 -7.33 -5.01 -5.39
N LEU A 13 -6.15 -4.66 -5.88
CA LEU A 13 -5.31 -3.65 -5.26
C LEU A 13 -5.96 -2.25 -5.27
N ARG A 14 -6.58 -1.85 -6.40
CA ARG A 14 -7.29 -0.57 -6.49
C ARG A 14 -8.51 -0.49 -5.57
N ALA A 15 -9.26 -1.59 -5.42
CA ALA A 15 -10.39 -1.64 -4.51
C ALA A 15 -9.94 -1.41 -3.06
N ILE A 16 -8.88 -2.12 -2.65
CA ILE A 16 -8.28 -1.95 -1.31
C ILE A 16 -7.78 -0.53 -1.09
N GLU A 17 -7.08 0.07 -2.06
CA GLU A 17 -6.63 1.47 -1.96
C GLU A 17 -7.82 2.43 -1.74
N GLN A 18 -8.91 2.24 -2.47
CA GLN A 18 -10.10 3.08 -2.38
C GLN A 18 -10.81 2.94 -1.01
N ASP A 19 -10.91 1.71 -0.50
CA ASP A 19 -11.50 1.44 0.82
C ASP A 19 -10.65 2.10 1.92
N LEU A 20 -9.32 1.97 1.83
CA LEU A 20 -8.39 2.59 2.77
C LEU A 20 -8.40 4.12 2.73
N TRP A 21 -8.71 4.74 1.60
CA TRP A 21 -8.84 6.20 1.51
C TRP A 21 -10.04 6.75 2.28
N SER A 22 -11.10 5.96 2.43
CA SER A 22 -12.36 6.40 3.04
C SER A 22 -12.54 5.90 4.47
N ALA A 23 -11.68 4.99 4.93
CA ALA A 23 -11.76 4.38 6.25
C ALA A 23 -11.33 5.36 7.37
N GLU A 24 -12.19 5.53 8.38
CA GLU A 24 -11.84 6.26 9.62
C GLU A 24 -10.74 5.53 10.42
N ARG A 25 -10.70 4.19 10.32
CA ARG A 25 -9.66 3.33 10.89
C ARG A 25 -9.14 2.40 9.79
N PRO A 26 -8.06 2.78 9.10
CA PRO A 26 -7.52 1.99 8.00
C PRO A 26 -6.85 0.72 8.53
N GLU A 27 -7.44 -0.43 8.24
CA GLU A 27 -6.92 -1.76 8.54
C GLU A 27 -6.70 -2.54 7.26
N LEU A 28 -5.72 -3.46 7.25
CA LEU A 28 -5.44 -4.26 6.06
C LEU A 28 -6.57 -5.27 5.81
N PRO A 29 -7.38 -5.15 4.75
CA PRO A 29 -8.40 -6.14 4.46
C PRO A 29 -7.73 -7.46 4.07
N TRP A 30 -8.14 -8.56 4.70
CA TRP A 30 -7.59 -9.88 4.43
C TRP A 30 -8.70 -10.93 4.32
N ASN A 31 -8.68 -11.70 3.23
CA ASN A 31 -9.62 -12.79 2.96
C ASN A 31 -8.97 -13.85 2.04
N ASP A 32 -9.63 -15.00 1.86
CA ASP A 32 -9.13 -16.12 1.05
C ASP A 32 -8.92 -15.78 -0.43
N GLU A 33 -9.67 -14.82 -0.97
CA GLU A 33 -9.47 -14.36 -2.36
C GLU A 33 -8.15 -13.59 -2.47
N LEU A 34 -7.85 -12.73 -1.50
CA LEU A 34 -6.59 -11.99 -1.43
C LEU A 34 -5.41 -12.93 -1.19
N ALA A 35 -5.58 -13.97 -0.38
CA ALA A 35 -4.56 -15.01 -0.21
C ALA A 35 -4.21 -15.70 -1.54
N GLN A 36 -5.20 -16.02 -2.37
CA GLN A 36 -4.95 -16.61 -3.69
C GLN A 36 -4.20 -15.66 -4.66
N VAL A 37 -4.38 -14.35 -4.50
CA VAL A 37 -3.80 -13.33 -5.40
C VAL A 37 -2.42 -12.85 -4.95
N PHE A 38 -2.24 -12.70 -3.63
CA PHE A 38 -1.07 -12.07 -3.01
C PHE A 38 -0.22 -13.04 -2.20
N GLY A 39 -0.71 -14.26 -1.93
CA GLY A 39 -0.06 -15.28 -1.11
C GLY A 39 -0.40 -15.10 0.37
N ASP A 40 0.09 -14.01 0.96
CA ASP A 40 -0.05 -13.71 2.38
C ASP A 40 -0.20 -12.19 2.61
N ARG A 41 -0.41 -11.80 3.87
CA ARG A 41 -0.59 -10.41 4.27
C ARG A 41 0.63 -9.55 3.92
N ASP A 42 1.83 -10.11 4.02
CA ASP A 42 3.07 -9.40 3.70
C ASP A 42 3.24 -9.22 2.19
N GLY A 43 2.81 -10.18 1.39
CA GLY A 43 2.71 -10.08 -0.06
C GLY A 43 1.75 -8.97 -0.50
N LEU A 44 0.63 -8.81 0.20
CA LEU A 44 -0.29 -7.69 -0.03
C LEU A 44 0.31 -6.35 0.40
N ARG A 45 0.93 -6.27 1.59
CA ARG A 45 1.65 -5.07 2.06
C ARG A 45 2.76 -4.66 1.09
N ALA A 46 3.56 -5.61 0.63
CA ALA A 46 4.63 -5.38 -0.35
C ALA A 46 4.06 -4.87 -1.68
N ALA A 47 2.93 -5.41 -2.13
CA ALA A 47 2.25 -4.95 -3.34
C ALA A 47 1.73 -3.51 -3.19
N LEU A 48 1.11 -3.16 -2.04
CA LEU A 48 0.67 -1.81 -1.72
C LEU A 48 1.85 -0.83 -1.65
N ARG A 49 2.95 -1.20 -0.99
CA ARG A 49 4.17 -0.39 -0.91
C ARG A 49 4.79 -0.16 -2.29
N TYR A 50 4.88 -1.20 -3.11
CA TYR A 50 5.37 -1.08 -4.49
C TYR A 50 4.48 -0.13 -5.30
N ARG A 51 3.16 -0.27 -5.18
CA ARG A 51 2.20 0.60 -5.87
C ARG A 51 2.35 2.06 -5.47
N TRP A 52 2.45 2.32 -4.17
CA TRP A 52 2.65 3.67 -3.64
C TRP A 52 3.94 4.29 -4.19
N ARG A 53 5.06 3.55 -4.14
CA ARG A 53 6.34 4.01 -4.69
C ARG A 53 6.25 4.33 -6.17
N LEU A 54 5.58 3.46 -6.94
CA LEU A 54 5.33 3.69 -8.36
C LEU A 54 4.51 4.97 -8.58
N ALA A 55 3.41 5.15 -7.85
CA ALA A 55 2.55 6.33 -7.95
C ALA A 55 3.33 7.62 -7.68
N VAL A 56 4.13 7.66 -6.62
CA VAL A 56 5.01 8.79 -6.28
C VAL A 56 6.02 9.04 -7.41
N SER A 57 6.69 8.00 -7.91
CA SER A 57 7.68 8.15 -8.99
C SER A 57 7.08 8.62 -10.32
N THR A 58 5.82 8.29 -10.60
CA THR A 58 5.15 8.68 -11.86
C THR A 58 4.46 10.03 -11.80
N GLN A 59 4.02 10.47 -10.62
CA GLN A 59 3.24 11.71 -10.46
C GLN A 59 4.12 12.92 -10.11
N LEU A 60 5.32 12.69 -9.59
CA LEU A 60 6.28 13.77 -9.33
C LEU A 60 7.09 14.06 -10.60
N ASP A 61 6.84 15.21 -11.21
CA ASP A 61 7.68 15.71 -12.30
C ASP A 61 8.95 16.34 -11.73
N THR A 62 10.06 15.61 -11.83
CA THR A 62 11.38 15.98 -11.30
C THR A 62 11.95 17.28 -11.85
N HIS A 63 11.36 17.84 -12.91
CA HIS A 63 11.79 19.13 -13.48
C HIS A 63 11.15 20.34 -12.80
N LEU A 64 10.20 20.12 -11.88
CA LEU A 64 9.56 21.19 -11.13
C LEU A 64 10.46 21.72 -10.00
N PRO A 65 10.28 22.99 -9.58
CA PRO A 65 10.97 23.52 -8.41
C PRO A 65 10.70 22.69 -7.15
N GLU A 66 11.70 22.59 -6.26
CA GLU A 66 11.65 21.78 -5.04
C GLU A 66 10.40 22.06 -4.19
N ARG A 67 10.03 23.33 -4.02
CA ARG A 67 8.81 23.72 -3.29
C ARG A 67 7.54 23.07 -3.86
N VAL A 68 7.42 23.01 -5.19
CA VAL A 68 6.26 22.42 -5.87
C VAL A 68 6.27 20.90 -5.73
N LEU A 69 7.45 20.28 -5.78
CA LEU A 69 7.62 18.85 -5.52
C LEU A 69 7.21 18.48 -4.09
N GLU A 70 7.57 19.30 -3.10
CA GLU A 70 7.16 19.10 -1.71
C GLU A 70 5.64 19.23 -1.53
N GLU A 71 5.02 20.23 -2.15
CA GLU A 71 3.56 20.41 -2.15
C GLU A 71 2.84 19.20 -2.77
N GLN A 72 3.31 18.71 -3.92
CA GLN A 72 2.76 17.51 -4.57
C GLN A 72 2.95 16.26 -3.72
N ARG A 73 4.15 16.07 -3.15
CA ARG A 73 4.45 14.93 -2.27
C ARG A 73 3.54 14.96 -1.03
N ARG A 74 3.30 16.12 -0.45
CA ARG A 74 2.37 16.29 0.67
C ARG A 74 0.94 15.94 0.27
N ALA A 75 0.45 16.45 -0.86
CA ALA A 75 -0.89 16.14 -1.36
C ALA A 75 -1.08 14.64 -1.64
N LEU A 76 -0.06 13.99 -2.22
CA LEU A 76 -0.06 12.53 -2.43
C LEU A 76 -0.10 11.78 -1.10
N THR A 77 0.70 12.21 -0.12
CA THR A 77 0.79 11.58 1.21
C THR A 77 -0.52 11.70 1.96
N GLU A 78 -1.15 12.87 1.94
CA GLU A 78 -2.47 13.10 2.55
C GLU A 78 -3.54 12.20 1.93
N ARG A 79 -3.56 12.09 0.59
CA ARG A 79 -4.50 11.21 -0.11
C ARG A 79 -4.25 9.74 0.22
N ALA A 80 -3.00 9.34 0.40
CA ALA A 80 -2.61 7.96 0.72
C ALA A 80 -2.50 7.68 2.21
N ARG A 81 -3.00 8.56 3.09
CA ARG A 81 -2.84 8.45 4.54
C ARG A 81 -3.29 7.09 5.09
N GLY A 82 -4.41 6.57 4.61
CA GLY A 82 -4.91 5.25 5.04
C GLY A 82 -4.00 4.09 4.62
N VAL A 83 -3.48 4.14 3.39
CA VAL A 83 -2.51 3.15 2.89
C VAL A 83 -1.21 3.22 3.70
N LEU A 84 -0.70 4.42 3.96
CA LEU A 84 0.51 4.61 4.75
C LEU A 84 0.35 4.14 6.19
N ALA A 85 -0.80 4.40 6.83
CA ALA A 85 -1.09 3.91 8.17
C ALA A 85 -1.05 2.36 8.24
N VAL A 86 -1.61 1.67 7.24
CA VAL A 86 -1.55 0.21 7.15
C VAL A 86 -0.12 -0.31 6.94
N LEU A 87 0.67 0.41 6.14
CA LEU A 87 2.07 0.04 5.89
C LEU A 87 2.98 0.29 7.09
N ASP A 88 2.67 1.29 7.92
CA ASP A 88 3.40 1.65 9.13
C ASP A 88 3.09 0.68 10.28
N ASN A 89 1.80 0.38 10.51
CA ASN A 89 1.34 -0.58 11.52
C ASN A 89 1.87 -2.01 11.32
N GLY A 90 2.14 -2.40 10.06
CA GLY A 90 2.71 -3.72 9.78
C GLY A 90 4.15 -3.91 10.27
N THR A 91 4.89 -2.82 10.43
CA THR A 91 6.26 -2.82 10.98
C THR A 91 6.28 -3.06 12.49
N ASP A 92 5.18 -2.73 13.18
CA ASP A 92 5.03 -2.92 14.64
C ASP A 92 4.65 -4.38 14.97
N GLU A 93 3.83 -5.05 14.13
CA GLU A 93 3.49 -6.47 14.29
C GLU A 93 4.69 -7.42 14.14
N GLU A 94 5.69 -7.09 13.29
CA GLU A 94 6.94 -7.87 13.17
C GLU A 94 7.81 -7.81 14.44
N LEU A 95 7.70 -6.75 15.25
CA LEU A 95 8.46 -6.60 16.51
C LEU A 95 7.75 -7.25 17.72
N GLY A 96 6.49 -7.65 17.59
CA GLY A 96 5.70 -8.28 18.65
C GLY A 96 5.80 -9.81 18.74
N THR A 97 6.39 -10.48 17.76
CA THR A 97 6.33 -11.97 17.63
C THR A 97 7.70 -12.65 17.62
N THR A 98 8.75 -12.00 18.15
CA THR A 98 10.06 -12.65 18.32
C THR A 98 10.67 -12.39 19.70
N HIS A 99 10.04 -12.88 20.77
CA HIS A 99 10.76 -13.27 22.00
C HIS A 99 9.95 -14.26 22.85
N ALA A 100 9.89 -15.51 22.40
CA ALA A 100 9.62 -16.64 23.29
C ALA A 100 10.10 -17.94 22.65
N VAL A 101 11.41 -18.21 22.69
CA VAL A 101 11.91 -19.59 22.66
C VAL A 101 13.22 -19.70 23.44
N ALA A 102 13.16 -20.54 24.49
CA ALA A 102 14.20 -21.21 25.28
C ALA A 102 15.12 -20.37 26.18
#